data_AF-A0A3E2WMM7-F1
#
_entry.id   AF-A0A3E2WMM7-F1
#
_cell.length_a   1.000
_cell.length_b   1.000
_cell.length_c   1.000
_cell.angle_alpha   90.00
_cell.angle_beta   90.00
_cell.angle_gamma   90.00
#
_symmetry.space_group_name_H-M   'P 1'
#
loop_
_entity.id
_entity.type
_entity.pdbx_description
1 polymer ?
#
loop_
_entity_poly.entity_id
_entity_poly.type
_entity_poly.pdbx_seq_one_letter_code
_entity_poly.pdbx_strand_id
1 'polypeptide(L)'
;MLHQLKIESKYFKKIVEGDKTYEVRENDRNFHKGDYLGLNEIADHVCNENGEQLETGNFILVKVLDVLSDNRFVKQGHVIMSIRPCEIKEMEWDYAPWYSECNAEAPMIPKIASI
;
A
#
# COMPACT_ATOMS: atom_id res chain seq x y z
N MET A 1 4.59 2.93 7.79
CA MET A 1 4.93 1.50 7.60
C MET A 1 4.44 1.05 6.22
N LEU A 2 5.06 0.02 5.63
CA LEU A 2 4.54 -0.65 4.42
C LEU A 2 4.04 -2.05 4.81
N HIS A 3 2.77 -2.34 4.53
CA HIS A 3 2.14 -3.63 4.82
C HIS A 3 1.81 -4.36 3.52
N GLN A 4 2.33 -5.57 3.33
CA GLN A 4 1.99 -6.41 2.18
C GLN A 4 0.79 -7.30 2.54
N LEU A 5 -0.26 -7.25 1.72
CA LEU A 5 -1.54 -7.88 1.98
C LEU A 5 -2.12 -8.48 0.69
N LYS A 6 -2.83 -9.59 0.80
CA LYS A 6 -3.60 -10.16 -0.32
C LYS A 6 -4.96 -9.50 -0.47
N ILE A 7 -5.50 -9.45 -1.69
CA ILE A 7 -6.84 -8.94 -2.00
C ILE A 7 -7.47 -9.75 -3.14
N GLU A 8 -8.75 -10.12 -3.01
CA GLU A 8 -9.47 -10.82 -4.08
C GLU A 8 -9.63 -9.92 -5.32
N SER A 9 -9.52 -10.51 -6.52
CA SER A 9 -9.65 -9.83 -7.81
C SER A 9 -10.85 -8.87 -7.93
N LYS A 10 -12.02 -9.26 -7.38
CA LYS A 10 -13.23 -8.43 -7.46
C LYS A 10 -13.11 -7.09 -6.73
N TYR A 11 -12.29 -7.01 -5.68
CA TYR A 11 -12.04 -5.77 -4.95
C TYR A 11 -10.82 -5.04 -5.48
N PHE A 12 -9.79 -5.78 -5.88
CA PHE A 12 -8.61 -5.22 -6.55
C PHE A 12 -9.02 -4.36 -7.75
N LYS A 13 -9.83 -4.92 -8.65
CA LYS A 13 -10.32 -4.21 -9.85
C LYS A 13 -11.04 -2.91 -9.50
N LYS A 14 -11.91 -2.90 -8.48
CA LYS A 14 -12.62 -1.70 -8.03
C LYS A 14 -11.70 -0.62 -7.48
N ILE A 15 -10.58 -1.00 -6.84
CA ILE A 15 -9.59 -0.02 -6.36
C ILE A 15 -8.83 0.57 -7.54
N VAL A 16 -8.43 -0.26 -8.50
CA VAL A 16 -7.74 0.17 -9.73
C VAL A 16 -8.62 1.12 -10.55
N GLU A 17 -9.91 0.82 -10.68
CA GLU A 17 -10.90 1.65 -11.38
C GLU A 17 -11.26 2.94 -10.61
N GLY A 18 -10.89 3.04 -9.33
CA GLY A 18 -11.19 4.19 -8.48
C GLY A 18 -12.57 4.16 -7.80
N ASP A 19 -13.39 3.15 -8.08
CA ASP A 19 -14.72 2.95 -7.50
C ASP A 19 -14.68 2.60 -6.00
N LYS A 20 -13.58 1.99 -5.55
CA LYS A 20 -13.36 1.61 -4.15
C LYS A 20 -12.19 2.38 -3.55
N THR A 21 -12.50 3.28 -2.63
CA THR A 21 -11.53 4.19 -1.97
C THR A 21 -11.28 3.86 -0.49
N TYR A 22 -11.62 2.64 -0.08
CA TYR A 22 -11.44 2.18 1.30
C TYR A 22 -11.07 0.70 1.37
N GLU A 23 -10.43 0.27 2.45
CA GLU A 23 -10.14 -1.12 2.81
C GLU A 23 -10.73 -1.46 4.18
N VAL A 24 -11.08 -2.74 4.40
CA VAL A 24 -11.62 -3.22 5.68
C VAL A 24 -10.76 -4.40 6.12
N ARG A 25 -10.22 -4.36 7.34
CA ARG A 25 -9.31 -5.38 7.87
C ARG A 25 -9.48 -5.58 9.36
N GLU A 26 -9.11 -6.75 9.85
CA GLU A 26 -8.72 -6.91 11.26
C GLU A 26 -7.50 -6.02 11.53
N ASN A 27 -7.47 -5.33 12.68
CA ASN A 27 -6.38 -4.43 13.04
C ASN A 27 -5.22 -5.17 13.74
N ASP A 28 -4.80 -6.30 13.18
CA ASP A 28 -3.73 -7.18 13.69
C ASP A 28 -2.31 -6.59 13.53
N ARG A 29 -2.17 -5.58 12.68
CA ARG A 29 -0.91 -4.89 12.36
C ARG A 29 -0.83 -3.48 12.92
N ASN A 30 -1.85 -3.05 13.67
CA ASN A 30 -2.00 -1.68 14.17
C ASN A 30 -1.82 -0.64 13.04
N PHE A 31 -2.77 -0.62 12.09
CA PHE A 31 -2.74 0.28 10.94
C PHE A 31 -2.91 1.74 11.36
N HIS A 32 -2.12 2.64 10.76
CA HIS A 32 -2.20 4.07 11.03
C HIS A 32 -2.34 4.90 9.76
N LYS A 33 -2.87 6.12 9.93
CA LYS A 33 -2.80 7.17 8.91
C LYS A 33 -1.35 7.39 8.49
N GLY A 34 -1.11 7.42 7.17
CA GLY A 34 0.22 7.59 6.58
C GLY A 34 0.93 6.27 6.25
N ASP A 35 0.39 5.12 6.67
CA ASP A 35 0.87 3.82 6.22
C ASP A 35 0.62 3.59 4.72
N TYR A 36 1.35 2.65 4.15
CA TYR A 36 1.17 2.16 2.80
C TYR A 36 0.75 0.70 2.82
N LEU A 37 -0.15 0.31 1.94
CA LEU A 37 -0.56 -1.06 1.74
C LEU A 37 -0.15 -1.49 0.32
N GLY A 38 0.65 -2.53 0.22
CA GLY A 38 0.87 -3.26 -1.03
C GLY A 38 -0.19 -4.35 -1.13
N LEU A 39 -1.17 -4.17 -2.01
CA LEU A 39 -2.28 -5.09 -2.20
C LEU A 39 -1.98 -6.01 -3.39
N ASN A 40 -1.68 -7.28 -3.11
CA ASN A 40 -1.40 -8.31 -4.10
C ASN A 40 -2.71 -9.02 -4.49
N GLU A 41 -3.05 -9.00 -5.77
CA GLU A 41 -4.26 -9.65 -6.29
C GLU A 41 -4.15 -11.17 -6.18
N ILE A 42 -5.22 -11.79 -5.67
CA ILE A 42 -5.43 -13.24 -5.72
C ILE A 42 -6.70 -13.58 -6.49
N ALA A 43 -6.63 -14.68 -7.26
CA ALA A 43 -7.73 -15.22 -8.04
C ALA A 43 -7.81 -16.74 -7.90
N ASP A 44 -8.99 -17.31 -8.15
CA ASP A 44 -9.18 -18.75 -8.19
C ASP A 44 -8.34 -19.37 -9.32
N HIS A 45 -7.63 -20.46 -9.04
CA HIS A 45 -6.79 -21.12 -10.03
C HIS A 45 -7.55 -22.22 -10.79
N VAL A 46 -7.60 -22.10 -12.12
CA VAL A 46 -8.43 -22.97 -12.98
C VAL A 46 -8.02 -24.46 -12.90
N CYS A 47 -6.76 -24.76 -12.56
CA CYS A 47 -6.29 -26.14 -12.45
C CYS A 47 -6.08 -26.64 -11.01
N ASN A 48 -6.58 -25.94 -9.98
CA ASN A 48 -6.55 -26.45 -8.61
C ASN A 48 -7.94 -26.98 -8.21
N GLU A 49 -8.03 -28.29 -8.04
CA GLU A 49 -9.26 -29.02 -7.66
C GLU A 49 -9.78 -28.62 -6.26
N ASN A 50 -8.92 -28.02 -5.43
CA ASN A 50 -9.19 -27.66 -4.04
C ASN A 50 -9.67 -26.21 -3.85
N GLY A 51 -9.89 -25.45 -4.93
CA GLY A 51 -10.37 -24.06 -4.84
C GLY A 51 -9.35 -23.08 -4.24
N GLU A 52 -8.05 -23.36 -4.43
CA GLU A 52 -6.98 -22.50 -3.93
C GLU A 52 -6.90 -21.19 -4.73
N GLN A 53 -6.69 -20.08 -4.02
CA GLN A 53 -6.43 -18.78 -4.61
C GLN A 53 -4.94 -18.52 -4.71
N LEU A 54 -4.47 -18.22 -5.91
CA LEU A 54 -3.07 -17.90 -6.18
C LEU A 54 -2.89 -16.42 -6.51
N GLU A 55 -1.71 -15.90 -6.21
CA GLU A 55 -1.34 -14.54 -6.60
C GLU A 55 -1.24 -14.46 -8.13
N THR A 56 -1.90 -13.46 -8.73
CA THR A 56 -1.90 -13.26 -10.18
C THR A 56 -0.62 -12.56 -10.67
N GLY A 57 0.13 -11.96 -9.75
CA GLY A 57 1.26 -11.07 -10.03
C GLY A 57 0.86 -9.59 -10.15
N ASN A 58 -0.44 -9.29 -10.24
CA ASN A 58 -0.90 -7.90 -10.18
C ASN A 58 -0.80 -7.37 -8.75
N PHE A 59 -0.34 -6.13 -8.62
CA PHE A 59 -0.28 -5.45 -7.34
C PHE A 59 -0.66 -3.97 -7.48
N ILE A 60 -1.13 -3.38 -6.39
CA ILE A 60 -1.34 -1.93 -6.29
C ILE A 60 -0.82 -1.42 -4.95
N LEU A 61 -0.09 -0.30 -5.01
CA LEU A 61 0.35 0.41 -3.81
C LEU A 61 -0.67 1.51 -3.48
N VAL A 62 -1.17 1.50 -2.25
CA VAL A 62 -2.11 2.52 -1.76
C VAL A 62 -1.60 3.16 -0.47
N LYS A 63 -1.93 4.44 -0.26
CA LYS A 63 -1.66 5.16 0.99
C LYS A 63 -2.91 5.20 1.86
N VAL A 64 -2.76 4.91 3.15
CA VAL A 64 -3.80 5.08 4.17
C VAL A 64 -3.93 6.56 4.53
N LEU A 65 -5.10 7.13 4.27
CA LEU A 65 -5.43 8.53 4.53
C LEU A 65 -6.05 8.74 5.91
N ASP A 66 -6.84 7.78 6.37
CA ASP A 66 -7.49 7.79 7.68
C ASP A 66 -7.89 6.37 8.11
N VAL A 67 -8.11 6.18 9.41
CA VAL A 67 -8.48 4.89 10.01
C VAL A 67 -9.65 5.07 10.97
N LEU A 68 -10.79 4.47 10.64
CA LEU A 68 -11.97 4.39 11.50
C LEU A 68 -11.96 3.06 12.28
N SER A 69 -11.93 3.15 13.61
CA SER A 69 -11.94 2.00 14.54
C SER A 69 -13.07 2.06 15.56
N ASP A 70 -14.03 2.97 15.40
CA ASP A 70 -15.14 3.14 16.33
C ASP A 70 -16.07 1.92 16.30
N ASN A 71 -16.10 1.19 17.42
CA ASN A 71 -16.86 -0.05 17.57
C ASN A 71 -18.38 0.12 17.40
N ARG A 72 -18.91 1.36 17.38
CA ARG A 72 -20.32 1.64 17.06
C ARG A 72 -20.65 1.37 15.60
N PHE A 73 -19.67 1.49 14.71
CA PHE A 73 -19.83 1.37 13.25
C PHE A 73 -19.01 0.22 12.67
N VAL A 74 -17.92 -0.15 13.35
CA VAL A 74 -16.97 -1.17 12.91
C VAL A 74 -17.00 -2.34 13.90
N LYS A 75 -16.92 -3.58 13.38
CA LYS A 75 -16.82 -4.77 14.24
C LYS A 75 -15.59 -4.65 15.14
N GLN A 76 -15.71 -5.04 16.42
CA GLN A 76 -14.59 -5.03 17.36
C GLN A 76 -13.35 -5.73 16.77
N GLY A 77 -12.19 -5.09 16.91
CA GLY A 77 -10.92 -5.56 16.37
C GLY A 77 -10.74 -5.34 14.87
N HIS A 78 -11.71 -4.74 14.17
CA HIS A 78 -11.60 -4.38 12.76
C HIS A 78 -11.48 -2.87 12.58
N VAL A 79 -10.98 -2.46 11.42
CA VAL A 79 -10.84 -1.08 10.99
C VAL A 79 -11.33 -0.91 9.56
N ILE A 80 -11.83 0.30 9.26
CA ILE A 80 -12.04 0.78 7.90
C ILE A 80 -10.99 1.84 7.62
N MET A 81 -10.21 1.64 6.57
CA MET A 81 -9.14 2.54 6.16
C MET A 81 -9.55 3.26 4.89
N SER A 82 -9.55 4.59 4.89
CA SER A 82 -9.61 5.35 3.64
C SER A 82 -8.27 5.23 2.93
N ILE A 83 -8.28 4.88 1.64
CA ILE A 83 -7.07 4.62 0.87
C ILE A 83 -7.04 5.42 -0.42
N ARG A 84 -5.84 5.69 -0.92
CA ARG A 84 -5.63 6.30 -2.23
C ARG A 84 -4.51 5.59 -3.00
N PRO A 85 -4.73 5.16 -4.25
CA PRO A 85 -3.67 4.64 -5.11
C PRO A 85 -2.47 5.57 -5.23
N CYS A 86 -1.28 4.98 -5.26
CA CYS A 86 -0.03 5.67 -5.52
C CYS A 86 0.37 5.49 -6.98
N GLU A 87 0.93 6.54 -7.58
CA GLU A 87 1.57 6.47 -8.90
C GLU A 87 3.04 6.08 -8.70
N ILE A 88 3.51 5.07 -9.44
CA ILE A 88 4.91 4.65 -9.44
C ILE A 88 5.57 5.22 -10.69
N LYS A 89 6.62 6.03 -10.51
CA LYS A 89 7.40 6.60 -11.59
C LYS A 89 8.82 6.09 -11.49
N GLU A 90 9.36 5.64 -12.62
CA GLU A 90 10.80 5.51 -12.77
C GLU A 90 11.41 6.91 -12.71
N MET A 91 12.44 7.08 -11.89
CA MET A 91 13.19 8.32 -11.82
C MET A 91 14.48 8.13 -12.61
N GLU A 92 14.80 9.08 -13.49
CA GLU A 92 16.12 9.12 -14.13
C GLU A 92 17.19 9.46 -13.09
N TRP A 93 18.17 8.58 -12.94
CA TRP A 93 19.26 8.69 -11.98
C TRP A 93 20.44 9.46 -12.59
N ASP A 94 20.25 10.74 -12.89
CA ASP A 94 21.35 11.57 -13.42
C ASP A 94 22.24 12.14 -12.29
N TYR A 95 21.88 11.91 -11.03
CA TYR A 95 22.62 12.44 -9.90
C TYR A 95 22.47 11.53 -8.66
N ALA A 96 23.45 10.66 -8.45
CA ALA A 96 23.68 9.99 -7.17
C ALA A 96 24.82 10.70 -6.42
N PRO A 97 24.55 11.82 -5.71
CA PRO A 97 25.59 12.59 -5.02
C PRO A 97 26.27 11.82 -3.88
N TRP A 98 25.73 10.66 -3.47
CA TRP A 98 26.30 9.78 -2.45
C TRP A 98 27.18 8.65 -3.01
N TYR A 99 27.35 8.55 -4.33
CA TYR A 99 28.20 7.51 -4.97
C TYR A 99 29.48 8.07 -5.62
N SER A 100 29.76 9.37 -5.46
CA SER A 100 31.05 9.96 -5.86
C SER A 100 31.92 10.12 -4.63
N GLU A 101 32.67 9.07 -4.32
CA GLU A 101 33.79 9.00 -3.38
C GLU A 101 33.47 9.36 -1.90
N CYS A 102 33.93 8.48 -1.01
CA CYS A 102 33.83 8.68 0.43
C CYS A 102 34.50 10.00 0.85
N ASN A 103 33.72 10.98 1.30
CA ASN A 103 34.16 11.92 2.33
C ASN A 103 33.02 12.12 3.32
N ALA A 104 33.14 11.39 4.43
CA ALA A 104 32.19 11.33 5.51
C ALA A 104 32.31 12.57 6.40
N GLU A 105 31.68 13.69 6.04
CA GLU A 105 31.63 14.86 6.96
C GLU A 105 30.51 15.86 6.59
N ALA A 106 29.28 15.38 6.42
CA ALA A 106 28.02 16.09 6.75
C ALA A 106 26.81 15.42 6.07
N PRO A 107 25.77 15.01 6.80
CA PRO A 107 24.51 14.63 6.17
C PRO A 107 23.84 15.87 5.56
N MET A 108 23.71 15.90 4.22
CA MET A 108 22.94 16.92 3.51
C MET A 108 21.45 16.69 3.75
N ILE A 109 20.84 17.52 4.60
CA ILE A 109 19.40 17.54 4.83
C ILE A 109 18.74 18.17 3.59
N PRO A 110 17.74 17.53 2.96
CA PRO A 110 17.06 18.10 1.80
C PRO A 110 16.39 19.42 2.20
N LYS A 111 16.72 20.50 1.48
CA LYS A 111 16.06 21.80 1.67
C LYS A 111 14.61 21.66 1.20
N ILE A 112 13.68 21.76 2.14
CA ILE A 112 12.26 21.86 1.85
C ILE A 112 12.06 23.17 1.08
N ALA A 113 11.54 23.08 -0.15
CA ALA A 113 11.16 24.25 -0.92
C ALA A 113 10.05 24.99 -0.15
N SER A 114 10.37 26.19 0.32
CA SER A 114 9.42 27.14 0.90
C SER A 114 8.47 27.64 -0.19
N ILE A 115 7.17 27.62 0.12
CA ILE A 115 6.05 28.21 -0.64
C ILE A 115 6.29 29.70 -0.88
#